data_AF-U7UDE6-F1
#
_entry.id   AF-U7UDE6-F1
#
_cell.length_a   1.000
_cell.length_b   1.000
_cell.length_c   1.000
_cell.angle_alpha   90.00
_cell.angle_beta   90.00
_cell.angle_gamma   90.00
#
_symmetry.space_group_name_H-M   'P 1'
#
loop_
_entity.id
_entity.type
_entity.pdbx_description
1 polymer ?
#
loop_
_entity_poly.entity_id
_entity_poly.type
_entity_poly.pdbx_seq_one_letter_code
_entity_poly.pdbx_strand_id
1 'polypeptide(L)'
;MKLNATYQKGFTLIELLFAMALGGIIISVLMTTFYSALKSEKSLVKNIDRAENLSFLQNYICDEFQSSDYFVKSNADIGLAIVNEKLIGKNNYKKYRYITFGVIDGNLYRFASSDNKNKMEEFNIIKTRDRQKDVGLNLLAKNIKSIKLREKENEFEIEINFKNNKSIISILARRSSYE
;
A
#
# COMPACT_ATOMS: atom_id res chain seq x y z
N MET A 1 35.53 41.97 -66.26
CA MET A 1 35.39 41.00 -65.16
C MET A 1 33.93 40.54 -65.15
N LYS A 2 33.64 39.30 -65.61
CA LYS A 2 32.26 38.77 -65.64
C LYS A 2 31.97 38.13 -64.27
N LEU A 3 31.01 38.69 -63.54
CA LEU A 3 30.47 38.09 -62.31
C LEU A 3 29.52 36.96 -62.71
N ASN A 4 29.96 35.71 -62.52
CA ASN A 4 29.10 34.54 -62.65
C ASN A 4 28.25 34.41 -61.39
N ALA A 5 27.06 35.02 -61.39
CA ALA A 5 26.06 34.78 -60.36
C ALA A 5 25.51 33.35 -60.52
N THR A 6 25.82 32.49 -59.55
CA THR A 6 25.24 31.15 -59.45
C THR A 6 23.84 31.30 -58.86
N TYR A 7 22.80 31.24 -59.70
CA TYR A 7 21.41 31.25 -59.23
C TYR A 7 21.16 29.97 -58.42
N GLN A 8 20.98 30.10 -57.10
CA GLN A 8 20.41 29.02 -56.30
C GLN A 8 18.96 28.81 -56.75
N LYS A 9 18.68 27.64 -57.33
CA LYS A 9 17.31 27.27 -57.73
C LYS A 9 16.45 27.17 -56.47
N GLY A 10 15.42 28.00 -56.38
CA GLY A 10 14.38 27.87 -55.36
C GLY A 10 13.57 26.59 -55.57
N PHE A 11 12.99 26.07 -54.50
CA PHE A 11 12.09 24.92 -54.57
C PHE A 11 10.88 25.25 -55.44
N THR A 12 10.46 24.28 -56.25
CA THR A 12 9.16 24.36 -56.92
C THR A 12 8.05 24.26 -55.88
N LEU A 13 6.88 24.83 -56.18
CA LEU A 13 5.72 24.81 -55.27
C LEU A 13 5.33 23.39 -54.86
N ILE A 14 5.44 22.43 -55.79
CA ILE A 14 5.11 21.02 -55.57
C ILE A 14 6.13 20.32 -54.65
N GLU A 15 7.42 20.62 -54.79
CA GLU A 15 8.47 20.06 -53.92
C GLU A 15 8.33 20.57 -52.49
N LEU A 16 8.00 21.85 -52.31
CA LEU A 16 7.74 22.42 -50.99
C LEU A 16 6.54 21.74 -50.31
N LEU A 17 5.46 21.52 -51.07
CA LEU A 17 4.23 20.90 -50.57
C LEU A 17 4.47 19.44 -50.16
N PHE A 18 5.28 18.71 -50.95
CA PHE A 18 5.72 17.36 -50.62
C PHE A 18 6.61 17.32 -49.37
N ALA A 19 7.57 18.24 -49.24
CA ALA A 19 8.46 18.32 -48.08
C ALA A 19 7.67 18.63 -46.79
N MET A 20 6.70 19.53 -46.86
CA MET A 20 5.82 19.84 -45.73
C MET A 20 4.92 18.66 -45.35
N ALA A 21 4.36 17.95 -46.34
CA ALA A 21 3.54 16.76 -46.08
C ALA A 21 4.34 15.64 -45.41
N LEU A 22 5.54 15.35 -45.92
CA LEU A 22 6.44 14.36 -45.32
C LEU A 22 6.90 14.78 -43.91
N GLY A 23 7.26 16.05 -43.73
CA GLY A 23 7.62 16.60 -42.42
C GLY A 23 6.47 16.47 -41.41
N GLY A 24 5.24 16.75 -41.83
CA GLY A 24 4.04 16.59 -40.99
C GLY A 24 3.80 15.14 -40.55
N ILE A 25 3.99 14.17 -41.45
CA ILE A 25 3.89 12.75 -41.14
C ILE A 25 4.95 12.34 -40.12
N ILE A 26 6.20 12.75 -40.32
CA ILE A 26 7.32 12.43 -39.42
C ILE A 26 7.05 13.02 -38.03
N ILE A 27 6.64 14.28 -37.95
CA ILE A 27 6.31 14.94 -36.68
C ILE A 27 5.15 14.23 -35.98
N SER A 28 4.11 13.84 -36.72
CA SER A 28 2.96 13.10 -36.17
C SER A 28 3.37 11.77 -35.54
N VAL A 29 4.19 10.99 -36.26
CA VAL A 29 4.71 9.71 -35.76
C VAL A 29 5.59 9.92 -34.52
N LEU A 30 6.50 10.89 -34.56
CA LEU A 30 7.36 11.21 -33.41
C LEU A 30 6.54 11.60 -32.18
N MET A 31 5.52 12.44 -32.35
CA MET A 31 4.65 12.85 -31.25
C MET A 31 3.88 11.68 -30.65
N THR A 32 3.30 10.80 -31.48
CA THR A 32 2.58 9.62 -30.98
C THR A 32 3.50 8.66 -30.23
N THR A 33 4.74 8.45 -30.71
CA THR A 33 5.73 7.64 -29.98
C THR A 33 6.14 8.26 -28.66
N PHE A 34 6.35 9.58 -28.63
CA PHE A 34 6.75 10.30 -27.42
C PHE A 34 5.65 10.29 -26.35
N TYR A 35 4.39 10.53 -26.74
CA TYR A 35 3.25 10.42 -25.83
C TYR A 35 3.08 9.00 -25.27
N SER A 36 3.32 7.99 -26.10
CA SER A 36 3.26 6.59 -25.68
C SER A 36 4.35 6.25 -24.67
N ALA A 37 5.57 6.74 -24.88
CA ALA A 37 6.68 6.58 -23.94
C ALA A 37 6.38 7.23 -22.58
N LEU A 38 5.92 8.48 -22.56
CA LEU A 38 5.54 9.19 -21.33
C LEU A 38 4.41 8.49 -20.56
N LYS A 39 3.43 7.93 -21.26
CA LYS A 39 2.33 7.18 -20.64
C LYS A 39 2.84 5.88 -20.03
N SER A 40 3.76 5.19 -20.71
CA SER A 40 4.41 3.97 -20.22
C SER A 40 5.19 4.24 -18.95
N GLU A 41 6.05 5.26 -18.94
CA GLU A 41 6.84 5.67 -17.77
C GLU A 41 5.96 5.97 -16.55
N LYS A 42 4.93 6.82 -16.72
CA LYS A 42 3.97 7.12 -15.64
C LYS A 42 3.26 5.89 -15.11
N SER A 43 3.00 4.90 -15.96
CA SER A 43 2.37 3.64 -15.54
C SER A 43 3.35 2.75 -14.77
N LEU A 44 4.61 2.69 -15.21
CA LEU A 44 5.68 1.93 -14.56
C LEU A 44 6.00 2.49 -13.18
N VAL A 45 6.23 3.80 -13.06
CA VAL A 45 6.48 4.48 -11.78
C VAL A 45 5.32 4.23 -10.80
N LYS A 46 4.07 4.43 -11.25
CA LYS A 46 2.89 4.12 -10.41
C LYS A 46 2.81 2.66 -9.99
N ASN A 47 3.27 1.72 -10.81
CA ASN A 47 3.25 0.31 -10.48
C ASN A 47 4.38 -0.06 -9.50
N ILE A 48 5.55 0.55 -9.63
CA ILE A 48 6.68 0.40 -8.70
C ILE A 48 6.30 0.95 -7.33
N ASP A 49 5.82 2.20 -7.26
CA ASP A 49 5.37 2.82 -6.00
C ASP A 49 4.31 1.96 -5.31
N ARG A 50 3.38 1.39 -6.09
CA ARG A 50 2.34 0.49 -5.55
C ARG A 50 2.94 -0.81 -5.03
N ALA A 51 3.83 -1.45 -5.78
CA ALA A 51 4.45 -2.70 -5.37
C ALA A 51 5.29 -2.52 -4.11
N GLU A 52 6.05 -1.44 -4.01
CA GLU A 52 6.84 -1.11 -2.82
C GLU A 52 5.94 -0.86 -1.60
N ASN A 53 4.87 -0.07 -1.76
CA ASN A 53 3.89 0.16 -0.69
C ASN A 53 3.18 -1.14 -0.25
N LEU A 54 2.90 -2.06 -1.19
CA LEU A 54 2.30 -3.37 -0.91
C LEU A 54 3.27 -4.25 -0.11
N SER A 55 4.53 -4.35 -0.55
CA SER A 55 5.58 -5.11 0.14
C SER A 55 5.86 -4.55 1.52
N PHE A 56 5.94 -3.22 1.67
CA PHE A 56 6.09 -2.56 2.96
C PHE A 56 4.92 -2.90 3.89
N LEU A 57 3.68 -2.78 3.42
CA LEU A 57 2.49 -3.09 4.22
C LEU A 57 2.48 -4.55 4.68
N GLN A 58 2.81 -5.46 3.77
CA GLN A 58 2.87 -6.89 4.04
C GLN A 58 3.93 -7.19 5.10
N ASN A 59 5.17 -6.73 4.89
CA ASN A 59 6.27 -6.95 5.83
C ASN A 59 5.96 -6.35 7.19
N TYR A 60 5.43 -5.13 7.23
CA TYR A 60 5.07 -4.47 8.47
C TYR A 60 4.04 -5.26 9.29
N ILE A 61 2.98 -5.75 8.65
CA ILE A 61 1.98 -6.58 9.32
C ILE A 61 2.61 -7.90 9.77
N CYS A 62 3.38 -8.57 8.91
CA CYS A 62 4.08 -9.81 9.25
C CYS A 62 5.00 -9.64 10.46
N ASP A 63 5.78 -8.55 10.53
CA ASP A 63 6.70 -8.25 11.62
C ASP A 63 5.94 -8.04 12.95
N GLU A 64 4.83 -7.30 12.91
CA GLU A 64 3.98 -7.10 14.09
C GLU A 64 3.42 -8.43 14.60
N PHE A 65 2.99 -9.33 13.71
CA PHE A 65 2.55 -10.67 14.07
C PHE A 65 3.69 -11.56 14.59
N GLN A 66 4.90 -11.47 14.03
CA GLN A 66 6.03 -12.28 14.48
C GLN A 66 6.60 -11.82 15.83
N SER A 67 6.49 -10.52 16.11
CA SER A 67 6.99 -9.89 17.34
C SER A 67 6.10 -10.12 18.57
N SER A 68 4.96 -10.78 18.40
CA SER A 68 3.97 -10.92 19.46
C SER A 68 4.14 -12.16 20.29
N ASP A 69 3.81 -12.04 21.57
CA ASP A 69 3.89 -13.15 22.51
C ASP A 69 2.69 -14.10 22.34
N TYR A 70 1.50 -13.56 22.09
CA TYR A 70 0.31 -14.36 21.81
C TYR A 70 -0.77 -13.58 21.04
N PHE A 71 -1.75 -14.34 20.55
CA PHE A 71 -2.84 -13.85 19.72
C PHE A 71 -4.17 -14.10 20.40
N VAL A 72 -5.07 -13.10 20.36
CA VAL A 72 -6.44 -13.25 20.84
C VAL A 72 -7.43 -12.86 19.76
N LYS A 73 -8.48 -13.66 19.60
CA LYS A 73 -9.57 -13.35 18.69
C LYS A 73 -10.33 -12.13 19.20
N SER A 74 -10.41 -11.07 18.39
CA SER A 74 -11.28 -9.94 18.70
C SER A 74 -12.71 -10.28 18.29
N ASN A 75 -13.69 -9.86 19.11
CA ASN A 75 -15.10 -9.87 18.75
C ASN A 75 -15.48 -8.78 17.73
N ALA A 76 -14.53 -7.94 17.29
CA ALA A 76 -14.77 -7.01 16.21
C ALA A 76 -14.66 -7.73 14.86
N ASP A 77 -15.53 -7.37 13.91
CA ASP A 77 -15.61 -7.95 12.55
C ASP A 77 -14.30 -7.97 11.76
N ILE A 78 -13.26 -7.28 12.24
CA ILE A 78 -12.01 -7.03 11.54
C ILE A 78 -10.88 -6.91 12.57
N GLY A 79 -10.38 -8.01 13.15
CA GLY A 79 -9.10 -7.92 13.89
C GLY A 79 -8.69 -9.13 14.71
N LEU A 80 -7.39 -9.41 14.73
CA LEU A 80 -6.73 -10.16 15.78
C LEU A 80 -6.16 -9.15 16.76
N ALA A 81 -6.41 -9.34 18.05
CA ALA A 81 -5.67 -8.62 19.07
C ALA A 81 -4.32 -9.31 19.24
N ILE A 82 -3.27 -8.65 18.78
CA ILE A 82 -1.90 -9.06 19.00
C ILE A 82 -1.49 -8.52 20.37
N VAL A 83 -0.97 -9.39 21.24
CA VAL A 83 -0.61 -8.99 22.60
C VAL A 83 0.87 -9.19 22.86
N ASN A 84 1.51 -8.10 23.30
CA ASN A 84 2.90 -8.13 23.75
C ASN A 84 2.92 -7.87 25.26
N GLU A 85 3.50 -8.79 26.03
CA GLU A 85 3.71 -8.65 27.46
C GLU A 85 4.81 -7.62 27.72
N LYS A 86 4.50 -6.61 28.53
CA LYS A 86 5.50 -5.65 29.02
C LYS A 86 5.56 -5.73 30.54
N LEU A 87 6.69 -6.20 31.05
CA LEU A 87 7.03 -6.10 32.47
C LEU A 87 7.43 -4.65 32.76
N ILE A 88 6.65 -3.94 33.58
CA ILE A 88 7.00 -2.60 34.06
C ILE A 88 7.19 -2.68 35.59
N GLY A 89 8.32 -2.13 36.05
CA GLY A 89 8.92 -2.41 37.35
C GLY A 89 8.19 -1.98 38.63
N LYS A 90 8.83 -2.39 39.73
CA LYS A 90 8.55 -2.25 41.19
C LYS A 90 7.33 -2.94 41.79
N ASN A 91 6.19 -3.06 41.10
CA ASN A 91 4.96 -3.66 41.69
C ASN A 91 4.43 -4.93 41.00
N ASN A 92 5.22 -5.62 40.15
CA ASN A 92 4.87 -6.90 39.52
C ASN A 92 3.52 -6.94 38.75
N TYR A 93 3.03 -5.80 38.24
CA TYR A 93 1.85 -5.80 37.37
C TYR A 93 2.28 -5.99 35.91
N LYS A 94 1.78 -7.06 35.27
CA LYS A 94 1.90 -7.26 33.82
C LYS A 94 1.07 -6.22 33.08
N LYS A 95 1.69 -5.48 32.16
CA LYS A 95 0.97 -4.58 31.23
C LYS A 95 0.97 -5.22 29.85
N TYR A 96 -0.16 -5.20 29.19
CA TYR A 96 -0.35 -5.79 27.88
C TYR A 96 -0.49 -4.70 26.84
N ARG A 97 0.28 -4.80 25.75
CA ARG A 97 0.10 -3.95 24.57
C ARG A 97 -0.77 -4.69 23.56
N TYR A 98 -1.93 -4.13 23.28
CA TYR A 98 -2.87 -4.67 22.30
C TYR A 98 -2.69 -3.94 20.98
N ILE A 99 -2.50 -4.68 19.89
CA ILE A 99 -2.40 -4.15 18.53
C ILE A 99 -3.48 -4.80 17.68
N THR A 100 -4.18 -3.99 16.89
CA THR A 100 -5.18 -4.47 15.94
C THR A 100 -5.16 -3.65 14.66
N PHE A 101 -5.75 -4.19 13.59
CA PHE A 101 -5.82 -3.57 12.29
C PHE A 101 -7.27 -3.42 11.85
N GLY A 102 -7.64 -2.26 11.33
CA GLY A 102 -9.02 -2.00 10.92
C GLY A 102 -9.09 -1.00 9.76
N VAL A 103 -10.14 -1.14 8.95
CA VAL A 103 -10.40 -0.24 7.82
C VAL A 103 -11.43 0.80 8.21
N ILE A 104 -11.07 2.07 8.11
CA ILE A 104 -11.97 3.22 8.34
C ILE A 104 -11.92 4.10 7.09
N ASP A 105 -13.08 4.38 6.50
CA ASP A 105 -13.23 5.25 5.33
C ASP A 105 -12.32 4.89 4.13
N GLY A 106 -12.01 3.59 4.01
CA GLY A 106 -11.14 3.05 2.96
C GLY A 106 -9.64 3.19 3.21
N ASN A 107 -9.25 3.51 4.43
CA ASN A 107 -7.87 3.55 4.90
C ASN A 107 -7.67 2.45 5.96
N LEU A 108 -6.54 1.74 5.88
CA LEU A 108 -6.15 0.74 6.86
C LEU A 108 -5.30 1.40 7.94
N TYR A 109 -5.75 1.23 9.18
CA TYR A 109 -5.11 1.75 10.37
C TYR A 109 -4.61 0.63 11.25
N ARG A 110 -3.48 0.88 11.92
CA ARG A 110 -3.02 0.15 13.08
C ARG A 110 -3.45 0.90 14.34
N PHE A 111 -4.09 0.19 15.25
CA PHE A 111 -4.47 0.70 16.55
C PHE A 111 -3.60 0.04 17.60
N ALA A 112 -3.05 0.82 18.53
CA ALA A 112 -2.34 0.31 19.69
C ALA A 112 -2.87 0.90 20.99
N SER A 113 -3.18 0.03 21.94
CA SER A 113 -3.54 0.40 23.30
C SER A 113 -2.68 -0.35 24.30
N SER A 114 -2.60 0.12 25.53
CA SER A 114 -1.89 -0.58 26.60
C SER A 114 -2.74 -0.59 27.86
N ASP A 115 -3.09 -1.78 28.34
CA ASP A 115 -3.94 -1.98 29.52
C ASP A 115 -3.22 -2.86 30.54
N ASN A 116 -3.51 -2.62 31.82
CA ASN A 116 -2.95 -3.34 32.96
C ASN A 116 -3.75 -4.62 33.28
N LYS A 117 -4.91 -4.83 32.64
CA LYS A 117 -5.72 -6.03 32.86
C LYS A 117 -5.53 -7.06 31.75
N ASN A 118 -5.57 -8.32 32.15
CA ASN A 118 -5.72 -9.48 31.27
C ASN A 118 -7.16 -9.53 30.72
N LYS A 119 -7.64 -8.43 30.13
CA LYS A 119 -8.91 -8.38 29.39
C LYS A 119 -8.68 -8.92 27.99
N MET A 120 -8.15 -10.15 27.93
CA MET A 120 -7.88 -10.88 26.69
C MET A 120 -9.12 -10.88 25.78
N GLU A 121 -10.33 -10.89 26.35
CA GLU A 121 -11.57 -11.13 25.62
C GLU A 121 -12.32 -9.88 25.10
N GLU A 122 -11.92 -8.66 25.47
CA GLU A 122 -12.75 -7.45 25.22
C GLU A 122 -12.06 -6.34 24.41
N PHE A 123 -11.06 -6.66 23.57
CA PHE A 123 -10.56 -5.65 22.64
C PHE A 123 -11.58 -5.37 21.54
N ASN A 124 -12.44 -4.36 21.74
CA ASN A 124 -13.45 -3.95 20.77
C ASN A 124 -12.98 -2.71 19.99
N ILE A 125 -12.76 -2.87 18.69
CA ILE A 125 -12.29 -1.84 17.75
C ILE A 125 -13.25 -0.66 17.69
N ILE A 126 -14.56 -0.90 17.86
CA ILE A 126 -15.59 0.13 17.84
C ILE A 126 -15.42 1.08 19.04
N LYS A 127 -15.18 0.54 20.24
CA LYS A 127 -14.87 1.34 21.43
C LYS A 127 -13.55 2.12 21.30
N THR A 128 -12.67 1.66 20.41
CA THR A 128 -11.37 2.27 20.13
C THR A 128 -11.51 3.53 19.26
N ARG A 129 -12.54 3.59 18.39
CA ARG A 129 -12.87 4.77 17.57
C ARG A 129 -13.31 5.96 18.42
N ASP A 130 -14.11 5.72 19.46
CA ASP A 130 -14.57 6.77 20.38
C ASP A 130 -13.49 7.21 21.38
N ARG A 131 -12.45 6.40 21.56
CA ARG A 131 -11.31 6.65 22.47
C ARG A 131 -10.03 7.07 21.74
N GLN A 132 -10.14 7.83 20.64
CA GLN A 132 -8.98 8.31 19.87
C GLN A 132 -7.89 9.02 20.71
N LYS A 133 -8.22 9.54 21.91
CA LYS A 133 -7.24 10.21 22.79
C LYS A 133 -6.24 9.26 23.46
N ASP A 134 -6.59 7.99 23.68
CA ASP A 134 -5.77 7.05 24.48
C ASP A 134 -5.19 5.89 23.64
N VAL A 135 -5.36 5.94 22.32
CA VAL A 135 -4.99 4.87 21.40
C VAL A 135 -4.06 5.43 20.33
N GLY A 136 -2.89 4.80 20.17
CA GLY A 136 -1.99 5.10 19.07
C GLY A 136 -2.64 4.69 17.75
N LEU A 137 -2.86 5.66 16.86
CA LEU A 137 -3.46 5.46 15.54
C LEU A 137 -2.42 5.73 14.45
N ASN A 138 -2.03 4.70 13.70
CA ASN A 138 -1.10 4.84 12.58
C ASN A 138 -1.80 4.46 11.28
N LEU A 139 -1.79 5.36 10.29
CA LEU A 139 -2.23 5.06 8.93
C LEU A 139 -1.18 4.19 8.25
N LEU A 140 -1.58 2.99 7.79
CA LEU A 140 -0.68 2.07 7.10
C LEU A 140 -0.84 2.12 5.58
N ALA A 141 -2.09 2.13 5.11
CA ALA A 141 -2.37 2.13 3.67
C ALA A 141 -3.69 2.81 3.34
N LYS A 142 -3.76 3.39 2.15
CA LYS A 142 -4.98 3.98 1.59
C LYS A 142 -5.60 3.05 0.55
N ASN A 143 -6.85 3.31 0.19
CA ASN A 143 -7.58 2.60 -0.86
C ASN A 143 -7.83 1.11 -0.55
N ILE A 144 -7.99 0.78 0.73
CA ILE A 144 -8.33 -0.56 1.19
C ILE A 144 -9.86 -0.71 1.20
N LYS A 145 -10.34 -1.82 0.66
CA LYS A 145 -11.76 -2.22 0.65
C LYS A 145 -12.10 -2.99 1.91
N SER A 146 -11.29 -3.98 2.27
CA SER A 146 -11.48 -4.77 3.49
C SER A 146 -10.17 -5.47 3.86
N ILE A 147 -10.08 -5.90 5.10
CA ILE A 147 -9.06 -6.85 5.57
C ILE A 147 -9.80 -8.02 6.21
N LYS A 148 -9.33 -9.23 5.94
CA LYS A 148 -9.85 -10.46 6.50
C LYS A 148 -8.69 -11.23 7.11
N LEU A 149 -8.98 -11.94 8.18
CA LEU A 149 -8.07 -12.87 8.79
C LEU A 149 -8.76 -14.23 8.85
N ARG A 150 -8.07 -15.27 8.41
CA ARG A 150 -8.48 -16.67 8.56
C ARG A 150 -7.45 -17.39 9.41
N GLU A 151 -7.91 -18.02 10.48
CA GLU A 151 -7.09 -18.95 11.25
C GLU A 151 -7.26 -20.35 10.64
N LYS A 152 -6.14 -21.01 10.34
CA LYS A 152 -6.01 -22.43 10.00
C LYS A 152 -5.18 -23.10 11.11
N GLU A 153 -5.23 -24.42 11.21
CA GLU A 153 -4.66 -25.19 12.35
C GLU A 153 -3.30 -24.69 12.84
N ASN A 154 -2.35 -24.46 11.92
CA ASN A 154 -1.00 -23.98 12.22
C ASN A 154 -0.64 -22.65 11.52
N GLU A 155 -1.60 -21.96 10.91
CA GLU A 155 -1.31 -20.78 10.08
C GLU A 155 -2.37 -19.69 10.23
N PHE A 156 -1.94 -18.43 10.20
CA PHE A 156 -2.79 -17.28 10.02
C PHE A 156 -2.69 -16.79 8.57
N GLU A 157 -3.82 -16.67 7.90
CA GLU A 157 -3.93 -16.11 6.58
C GLU A 157 -4.56 -14.71 6.67
N ILE A 158 -3.79 -13.68 6.32
CA ILE A 158 -4.22 -12.29 6.28
C ILE A 158 -4.51 -11.92 4.82
N GLU A 159 -5.74 -11.56 4.52
CA GLU A 159 -6.17 -11.14 3.19
C GLU A 159 -6.55 -9.64 3.21
N ILE A 160 -5.80 -8.81 2.49
CA ILE A 160 -6.06 -7.38 2.35
C ILE A 160 -6.62 -7.13 0.95
N ASN A 161 -7.87 -6.70 0.88
CA ASN A 161 -8.56 -6.38 -0.37
C ASN A 161 -8.49 -4.88 -0.63
N PHE A 162 -8.04 -4.50 -1.82
CA PHE A 162 -7.98 -3.11 -2.29
C PHE A 162 -9.24 -2.76 -3.08
N LYS A 163 -9.60 -1.47 -3.13
CA LYS A 163 -10.78 -1.03 -3.91
C LYS A 163 -10.64 -1.25 -5.43
N ASN A 164 -9.42 -1.50 -5.92
CA ASN A 164 -9.11 -1.78 -7.32
C ASN A 164 -9.15 -3.29 -7.67
N ASN A 165 -9.84 -4.11 -6.89
CA ASN A 165 -9.97 -5.58 -7.06
C ASN A 165 -8.65 -6.37 -6.98
N LYS A 166 -7.57 -5.78 -6.47
CA LYS A 166 -6.37 -6.54 -6.08
C LYS A 166 -6.51 -7.01 -4.63
N SER A 167 -6.01 -8.20 -4.33
CA SER A 167 -5.87 -8.71 -2.97
C SER A 167 -4.40 -9.06 -2.69
N ILE A 168 -3.96 -8.83 -1.46
CA ILE A 168 -2.73 -9.43 -0.92
C ILE A 168 -3.17 -10.54 0.02
N ILE A 169 -2.49 -11.68 -0.06
CA ILE A 169 -2.62 -12.76 0.91
C ILE A 169 -1.24 -12.98 1.55
N SER A 170 -1.18 -12.90 2.87
CA SER A 170 0.00 -13.26 3.66
C SER A 170 -0.33 -14.48 4.50
N ILE A 171 0.55 -15.48 4.49
CA ILE A 171 0.44 -16.67 5.33
C ILE A 171 1.54 -16.62 6.37
N LEU A 172 1.17 -16.78 7.64
CA LEU A 172 2.07 -16.70 8.78
C LEU A 172 1.93 -17.97 9.61
N ALA A 173 3.04 -18.60 9.98
CA ALA A 173 3.03 -19.74 10.88
C ALA A 173 2.58 -19.30 12.29
N ARG A 174 1.76 -20.13 12.93
CA ARG A 174 1.30 -19.94 14.30
C ARG A 174 2.47 -20.18 15.26
N ARG A 175 2.94 -19.14 15.94
CA ARG A 175 3.70 -19.32 17.19
C ARG A 175 2.69 -19.56 18.32
N SER A 176 2.99 -20.55 19.15
CA SER A 176 2.15 -21.17 20.19
C SER A 176 1.09 -20.23 20.78
N SER A 177 -0.17 -20.67 20.72
CA SER A 177 -1.28 -20.10 21.49
C SER A 177 -1.07 -20.41 22.97
N TYR A 178 -1.42 -19.48 23.84
CA TYR A 178 -1.58 -19.78 25.26
C TYR A 178 -2.86 -20.65 25.39
N GLU A 179 -2.72 -21.90 25.85
CA GLU A 179 -3.83 -22.71 26.38
C GLU A 179 -4.28 -22.18 27.74
#